data_AF-V6Q3N1-F1
#
_entry.id   AF-V6Q3N1-F1
#
_cell.length_a   1.000
_cell.length_b   1.000
_cell.length_c   1.000
_cell.angle_alpha   90.00
_cell.angle_beta   90.00
_cell.angle_gamma   90.00
#
_symmetry.space_group_name_H-M   'P 1'
#
loop_
_entity.id
_entity.type
_entity.pdbx_description
1 polymer ?
#
loop_
_entity_poly.entity_id
_entity_poly.type
_entity_poly.pdbx_seq_one_letter_code
_entity_poly.pdbx_strand_id
1 'polypeptide(L)'
;MTDFTGRTAEVLFETGFHFKLEYLSETEMRYTSLMPDTKGTTEVVTITQREITDGIYAVSWVEKAGTTVQHIIDTIKGRVEAFMTWPDSEAYGGHARLYHQGSFTWLDNSDAPMSRQDLVVTFYERFFNQKDISAADDYVSEETYLQHNPGGKDGREACKTGFRYLFEHDLSDAHYDIRHVVTQDDLVGIHSLVKVSTTDVGTAAFDLFRVKDNKIVEHWDVLQPIPHDKSNPREMV
;
A
#
# COMPACT_ATOMS: atom_id res chain seq x y z
N MET A 1 -2.19 6.76 -10.39
CA MET A 1 -3.20 7.81 -10.14
C MET A 1 -3.78 7.56 -8.77
N THR A 2 -3.75 8.53 -7.85
CA THR A 2 -4.24 8.35 -6.47
C THR A 2 -5.74 8.59 -6.46
N ASP A 3 -6.53 7.55 -6.72
CA ASP A 3 -7.91 7.78 -7.14
C ASP A 3 -8.88 7.82 -5.96
N PHE A 4 -8.79 8.89 -5.17
CA PHE A 4 -9.89 9.29 -4.29
C PHE A 4 -11.09 9.78 -5.12
N THR A 5 -10.91 10.11 -6.40
CA THR A 5 -11.95 10.69 -7.26
C THR A 5 -13.19 9.81 -7.31
N GLY A 6 -14.36 10.46 -7.18
CA GLY A 6 -15.65 9.78 -7.16
C GLY A 6 -15.95 9.03 -5.86
N ARG A 7 -15.01 8.96 -4.92
CA ARG A 7 -15.19 8.26 -3.65
C ARG A 7 -15.73 9.18 -2.57
N THR A 8 -16.42 8.58 -1.61
CA THR A 8 -16.97 9.27 -0.45
C THR A 8 -16.44 8.62 0.82
N ALA A 9 -15.99 9.44 1.76
CA ALA A 9 -15.52 9.00 3.07
C ALA A 9 -16.25 9.73 4.20
N GLU A 10 -16.24 9.12 5.37
CA GLU A 10 -16.63 9.72 6.63
C GLU A 10 -15.39 9.86 7.51
N VAL A 11 -15.25 11.03 8.14
CA VAL A 11 -14.19 11.31 9.12
C VAL A 11 -14.80 11.75 10.43
N LEU A 12 -14.42 11.07 11.51
CA LEU A 12 -14.87 11.36 12.87
C LEU A 12 -13.65 11.52 13.77
N PHE A 13 -13.43 12.73 14.26
CA PHE A 13 -12.31 13.08 15.14
C PHE A 13 -12.68 12.93 16.61
N GLU A 14 -11.69 12.63 17.44
CA GLU A 14 -11.83 12.51 18.90
C GLU A 14 -12.32 13.81 19.58
N THR A 15 -12.09 14.94 18.93
CA THR A 15 -12.56 16.27 19.38
C THR A 15 -14.04 16.53 19.05
N GLY A 16 -14.73 15.58 18.43
CA GLY A 16 -16.14 15.68 18.03
C GLY A 16 -16.39 16.30 16.65
N PHE A 17 -15.32 16.72 15.95
CA PHE A 17 -15.42 17.15 14.56
C PHE A 17 -15.81 15.97 13.69
N HIS A 18 -16.85 16.13 12.86
CA HIS A 18 -17.46 15.03 12.12
C HIS A 18 -17.89 15.51 10.73
N PHE A 19 -17.34 14.89 9.69
CA PHE A 19 -17.58 15.30 8.31
C PHE A 19 -17.75 14.12 7.37
N LYS A 20 -18.56 14.35 6.33
CA LYS A 20 -18.55 13.55 5.11
C LYS A 20 -17.70 14.28 4.07
N LEU A 21 -16.79 13.55 3.43
CA LEU A 21 -15.89 14.04 2.38
C LEU A 21 -16.26 13.38 1.05
N GLU A 22 -16.58 14.18 0.04
CA GLU A 22 -16.88 13.72 -1.32
C GLU A 22 -15.79 14.26 -2.25
N TYR A 23 -14.93 13.38 -2.76
CA TYR A 23 -13.83 13.75 -3.65
C TYR A 23 -14.35 13.82 -5.09
N LEU A 24 -14.59 15.04 -5.60
CA LEU A 24 -15.30 15.28 -6.86
C LEU A 24 -14.40 15.14 -8.09
N SER A 25 -13.14 15.52 -7.94
CA SER A 25 -12.08 15.43 -8.95
C SER A 25 -10.72 15.27 -8.25
N GLU A 26 -9.64 15.15 -9.02
CA GLU A 26 -8.29 15.11 -8.46
C GLU A 26 -7.93 16.36 -7.65
N THR A 27 -8.63 17.47 -7.87
CA THR A 27 -8.34 18.79 -7.28
C THR A 27 -9.51 19.40 -6.52
N GLU A 28 -10.67 18.76 -6.45
CA GLU A 28 -11.84 19.29 -5.76
C GLU A 28 -12.46 18.27 -4.82
N MET A 29 -12.78 18.74 -3.62
CA MET A 29 -13.51 17.96 -2.61
C MET A 29 -14.65 18.81 -2.07
N ARG A 30 -15.80 18.18 -1.84
CA ARG A 30 -16.87 18.74 -1.01
C ARG A 30 -16.81 18.12 0.36
N TYR A 31 -16.72 18.95 1.40
CA TYR A 31 -17.01 18.46 2.76
C TYR A 31 -18.44 18.85 3.16
N THR A 32 -19.07 18.01 3.96
CA THR A 32 -20.36 18.28 4.60
C THR A 32 -20.24 18.02 6.09
N SER A 33 -20.56 19.00 6.93
CA SER A 33 -20.58 18.81 8.38
C SER A 33 -21.69 17.86 8.80
N LEU A 34 -21.34 16.90 9.65
CA LEU A 34 -22.25 15.97 10.30
C LEU A 34 -22.45 16.29 11.78
N MET A 35 -21.74 17.29 12.30
CA MET A 35 -21.88 17.76 13.68
C MET A 35 -23.29 18.31 13.94
N PRO A 36 -23.88 18.12 15.14
CA PRO A 36 -25.25 18.55 15.44
C PRO A 36 -25.53 20.02 15.12
N ASP A 37 -24.64 20.93 15.50
CA ASP A 37 -24.86 22.38 15.42
C ASP A 37 -24.64 22.97 14.01
N THR A 38 -23.94 22.25 13.15
CA THR A 38 -23.61 22.68 11.78
C THR A 38 -24.05 21.67 10.73
N LYS A 39 -24.95 20.76 11.10
CA LYS A 39 -25.32 19.62 10.26
C LYS A 39 -25.80 20.07 8.88
N GLY A 40 -25.19 19.53 7.83
CA GLY A 40 -25.54 19.81 6.44
C GLY A 40 -24.89 21.05 5.85
N THR A 41 -24.09 21.81 6.60
CA THR A 41 -23.25 22.86 6.01
C THR A 41 -22.22 22.21 5.09
N THR A 42 -21.97 22.83 3.94
CA THR A 42 -21.09 22.26 2.93
C THR A 42 -20.33 23.36 2.20
N GLU A 43 -19.10 23.03 1.78
CA GLU A 43 -18.28 23.84 0.92
C GLU A 43 -17.52 22.92 -0.05
N VAL A 44 -17.34 23.40 -1.30
CA VAL A 44 -16.44 22.78 -2.27
C VAL A 44 -15.12 23.53 -2.20
N VAL A 45 -14.05 22.80 -1.92
CA VAL A 45 -12.70 23.34 -1.75
C VAL A 45 -11.76 22.77 -2.80
N THR A 46 -10.81 23.59 -3.23
CA THR A 46 -9.67 23.10 -4.01
C THR A 46 -8.71 22.39 -3.06
N ILE A 47 -8.40 21.13 -3.38
CA ILE A 47 -7.49 20.30 -2.59
C ILE A 47 -6.16 20.11 -3.31
N THR A 48 -5.10 19.90 -2.53
CA THR A 48 -3.88 19.21 -2.97
C THR A 48 -3.84 17.86 -2.28
N GLN A 49 -3.65 16.79 -3.06
CA GLN A 49 -3.51 15.44 -2.52
C GLN A 49 -2.27 14.74 -3.05
N ARG A 50 -1.64 13.92 -2.22
CA ARG A 50 -0.46 13.14 -2.56
C ARG A 50 -0.39 11.88 -1.70
N GLU A 51 -0.09 10.74 -2.31
CA GLU A 51 0.35 9.56 -1.55
C GLU A 51 1.75 9.81 -0.97
N ILE A 52 1.88 9.68 0.34
CA ILE A 52 3.17 9.73 1.04
C ILE A 52 3.88 8.38 0.87
N THR A 53 3.18 7.30 1.20
CA THR A 53 3.63 5.90 1.10
C THR A 53 2.42 5.00 1.32
N ASP A 54 2.42 3.78 0.78
CA ASP A 54 1.51 2.67 1.12
C ASP A 54 0.15 3.04 1.73
N GLY A 55 -0.75 3.60 0.91
CA GLY A 55 -2.12 3.90 1.35
C GLY A 55 -2.24 5.03 2.38
N ILE A 56 -1.14 5.74 2.65
CA ILE A 56 -1.06 6.95 3.46
C ILE A 56 -1.04 8.16 2.55
N TYR A 57 -2.00 9.07 2.73
CA TYR A 57 -2.20 10.23 1.86
C TYR A 57 -2.14 11.53 2.64
N ALA A 58 -1.45 12.52 2.10
CA ALA A 58 -1.61 13.92 2.51
C ALA A 58 -2.71 14.57 1.68
N VAL A 59 -3.73 15.14 2.31
CA VAL A 59 -4.79 15.93 1.64
C VAL A 59 -4.90 17.29 2.33
N SER A 60 -4.84 18.37 1.58
CA SER A 60 -4.73 19.73 2.15
C SER A 60 -5.59 20.71 1.39
N TRP A 61 -6.20 21.67 2.08
CA TRP A 61 -7.02 22.72 1.46
C TRP A 61 -7.10 23.97 2.33
N VAL A 62 -7.66 25.03 1.74
CA VAL A 62 -8.03 26.27 2.42
C VAL A 62 -9.51 26.53 2.18
N GLU A 63 -10.26 26.72 3.26
CA GLU A 63 -11.67 27.11 3.24
C GLU A 63 -11.82 28.61 2.97
N LYS A 64 -12.98 29.03 2.47
CA LYS A 64 -13.31 30.44 2.22
C LYS A 64 -13.16 31.33 3.45
N ALA A 65 -13.40 30.77 4.64
CA ALA A 65 -13.25 31.48 5.92
C ALA A 65 -11.78 31.73 6.31
N GLY A 66 -10.81 31.17 5.59
CA GLY A 66 -9.38 31.25 5.89
C GLY A 66 -8.87 30.08 6.74
N THR A 67 -9.71 29.11 7.09
CA THR A 67 -9.27 27.86 7.71
C THR A 67 -8.37 27.10 6.74
N THR A 68 -7.17 26.74 7.16
CA THR A 68 -6.29 25.82 6.44
C THR A 68 -6.34 24.47 7.13
N VAL A 69 -6.47 23.39 6.37
CA VAL A 69 -6.54 22.03 6.89
C VAL A 69 -5.55 21.14 6.15
N GLN A 70 -4.84 20.31 6.91
CA GLN A 70 -3.97 19.24 6.44
C GLN A 70 -4.44 17.94 7.08
N HIS A 71 -4.84 16.97 6.26
CA HIS A 71 -5.07 15.60 6.66
C HIS A 71 -3.87 14.72 6.27
N ILE A 72 -3.53 13.77 7.14
CA ILE A 72 -2.73 12.58 6.86
C ILE A 72 -3.65 11.38 7.06
N ILE A 73 -3.98 10.67 5.99
CA ILE A 73 -5.02 9.63 5.95
C ILE A 73 -4.35 8.29 5.71
N ASP A 74 -4.40 7.39 6.69
CA ASP A 74 -4.05 5.97 6.54
C ASP A 74 -5.31 5.21 6.12
N THR A 75 -5.47 5.01 4.80
CA THR A 75 -6.64 4.34 4.22
C THR A 75 -6.69 2.85 4.51
N ILE A 76 -5.57 2.26 4.91
CA ILE A 76 -5.45 0.83 5.20
C ILE A 76 -5.94 0.57 6.62
N LYS A 77 -5.52 1.41 7.57
CA LYS A 77 -5.93 1.31 8.97
C LYS A 77 -7.22 2.06 9.29
N GLY A 78 -7.77 2.80 8.32
CA GLY A 78 -8.98 3.61 8.51
C GLY A 78 -8.79 4.73 9.53
N ARG A 79 -7.66 5.45 9.45
CA ARG A 79 -7.31 6.53 10.38
C ARG A 79 -7.01 7.82 9.66
N VAL A 80 -7.25 8.94 10.33
CA VAL A 80 -6.85 10.27 9.88
C VAL A 80 -6.23 11.04 11.04
N GLU A 81 -5.13 11.72 10.77
CA GLU A 81 -4.60 12.79 11.60
C GLU A 81 -4.82 14.10 10.87
N ALA A 82 -5.22 15.15 11.59
CA ALA A 82 -5.45 16.45 11.00
C ALA A 82 -4.76 17.55 11.79
N PHE A 83 -4.19 18.50 11.06
CA PHE A 83 -3.75 19.79 11.58
C PHE A 83 -4.55 20.89 10.88
N MET A 84 -5.16 21.77 11.66
CA MET A 84 -5.93 22.89 11.15
C MET A 84 -5.55 24.19 11.83
N THR A 85 -5.64 25.28 11.08
CA THR A 85 -5.42 26.63 11.57
C THR A 85 -6.49 27.56 11.01
N TRP A 86 -6.99 28.49 11.81
CA TRP A 86 -7.96 29.49 11.36
C TRP A 86 -7.66 30.86 11.95
N PRO A 87 -8.09 31.95 11.29
CA PRO A 87 -7.91 33.30 11.81
C PRO A 87 -8.57 33.46 13.18
N ASP A 88 -7.80 33.94 14.15
CA ASP A 88 -8.26 34.27 15.51
C ASP A 88 -7.37 35.39 16.06
N SER A 89 -7.94 36.59 16.21
CA SER A 89 -7.20 37.78 16.64
C SER A 89 -6.66 37.68 18.06
N GLU A 90 -7.25 36.84 18.91
CA GLU A 90 -6.83 36.64 20.29
C GLU A 90 -5.71 35.61 20.40
N ALA A 91 -5.48 34.81 19.36
CA ALA A 91 -4.44 33.78 19.32
C ALA A 91 -3.06 34.37 18.97
N TYR A 92 -1.99 33.71 19.45
CA TYR A 92 -0.62 34.09 19.12
C TYR A 92 -0.39 34.02 17.61
N GLY A 93 0.05 35.12 17.00
CA GLY A 93 0.24 35.21 15.55
C GLY A 93 -1.06 35.33 14.75
N GLY A 94 -2.19 35.64 15.40
CA GLY A 94 -3.47 35.88 14.74
C GLY A 94 -4.16 34.62 14.20
N HIS A 95 -3.70 33.43 14.61
CA HIS A 95 -4.24 32.15 14.16
C HIS A 95 -4.34 31.17 15.33
N ALA A 96 -5.54 30.63 15.51
CA ALA A 96 -5.73 29.46 16.35
C ALA A 96 -5.30 28.19 15.60
N ARG A 97 -5.03 27.12 16.34
CA ARG A 97 -4.56 25.85 15.79
C ARG A 97 -5.12 24.67 16.57
N LEU A 98 -5.35 23.57 15.86
CA LEU A 98 -5.73 22.29 16.44
C LEU A 98 -5.00 21.17 15.70
N TYR A 99 -4.47 20.22 16.47
CA TYR A 99 -4.08 18.92 15.97
C TYR A 99 -4.98 17.87 16.64
N HIS A 100 -5.50 16.93 15.86
CA HIS A 100 -6.40 15.90 16.36
C HIS A 100 -6.38 14.67 15.45
N GLN A 101 -6.80 13.54 16.00
CA GLN A 101 -6.87 12.26 15.29
C GLN A 101 -8.30 11.72 15.26
N GLY A 102 -8.56 10.84 14.31
CA GLY A 102 -9.90 10.30 14.07
C GLY A 102 -9.91 9.03 13.23
N SER A 103 -11.10 8.49 13.06
CA SER A 103 -11.36 7.42 12.10
C SER A 103 -11.60 7.98 10.70
N PHE A 104 -11.16 7.25 9.70
CA PHE A 104 -11.44 7.49 8.30
C PHE A 104 -12.07 6.24 7.69
N THR A 105 -13.27 6.36 7.13
CA THR A 105 -14.02 5.22 6.61
C THR A 105 -14.54 5.53 5.23
N TRP A 106 -14.22 4.68 4.25
CA TRP A 106 -14.85 4.74 2.93
C TRP A 106 -16.32 4.31 3.03
N LEU A 107 -17.24 5.07 2.41
CA LEU A 107 -18.68 4.80 2.42
C LEU A 107 -19.15 4.04 1.17
N ASP A 108 -18.25 3.75 0.23
CA ASP A 108 -18.55 3.11 -1.05
C ASP A 108 -18.61 1.56 -0.97
N ASN A 109 -18.60 0.98 0.24
CA ASN A 109 -18.56 -0.48 0.49
C ASN A 109 -17.41 -1.21 -0.24
N SER A 110 -16.35 -0.50 -0.63
CA SER A 110 -15.14 -1.13 -1.13
C SER A 110 -14.35 -1.77 0.03
N ASP A 111 -13.73 -2.93 -0.22
CA ASP A 111 -12.77 -3.50 0.72
C ASP A 111 -11.68 -2.47 1.03
N ALA A 112 -11.22 -2.46 2.28
CA ALA A 112 -10.10 -1.60 2.65
C ALA A 112 -8.90 -1.91 1.74
N PRO A 113 -8.23 -0.89 1.19
CA PRO A 113 -7.09 -1.11 0.32
C PRO A 113 -6.01 -1.89 1.08
N MET A 114 -5.41 -2.86 0.41
CA MET A 114 -4.29 -3.65 0.94
C MET A 114 -2.98 -2.86 0.80
N SER A 115 -2.05 -2.99 1.75
CA SER A 115 -0.71 -2.39 1.60
C SER A 115 0.06 -3.07 0.46
N ARG A 116 1.04 -2.38 -0.17
CA ARG A 116 1.91 -3.03 -1.18
C ARG A 116 2.67 -4.21 -0.56
N GLN A 117 3.11 -4.08 0.69
CA GLN A 117 3.71 -5.15 1.46
C GLN A 117 2.78 -6.37 1.55
N ASP A 118 1.55 -6.19 2.05
CA ASP A 118 0.61 -7.29 2.23
C ASP A 118 0.20 -7.90 0.89
N LEU A 119 0.10 -7.08 -0.17
CA LEU A 119 -0.16 -7.54 -1.53
C LEU A 119 0.93 -8.49 -2.00
N VAL A 120 2.20 -8.10 -1.89
CA VAL A 120 3.31 -8.92 -2.35
C VAL A 120 3.51 -10.14 -1.46
N VAL A 121 3.37 -10.02 -0.13
CA VAL A 121 3.43 -11.17 0.78
C VAL A 121 2.31 -12.16 0.50
N THR A 122 1.08 -11.68 0.27
CA THR A 122 -0.06 -12.55 -0.06
C THR A 122 0.14 -13.25 -1.40
N PHE A 123 0.63 -12.52 -2.41
CA PHE A 123 1.04 -13.11 -3.68
C PHE A 123 2.11 -14.19 -3.46
N TYR A 124 3.15 -13.89 -2.68
CA TYR A 124 4.27 -14.78 -2.44
C TYR A 124 3.81 -16.09 -1.79
N GLU A 125 2.98 -16.00 -0.75
CA GLU A 125 2.43 -17.16 -0.06
C GLU A 125 1.49 -17.99 -0.95
N ARG A 126 0.55 -17.35 -1.65
CA ARG A 126 -0.38 -18.06 -2.54
C ARG A 126 0.34 -18.68 -3.73
N PHE A 127 1.14 -17.88 -4.43
CA PHE A 127 1.76 -18.31 -5.68
C PHE A 127 2.88 -19.31 -5.43
N PHE A 128 3.83 -19.02 -4.54
CA PHE A 128 5.00 -19.88 -4.34
C PHE A 128 4.77 -20.99 -3.32
N ASN A 129 4.18 -20.73 -2.15
CA ASN A 129 4.03 -21.74 -1.10
C ASN A 129 2.80 -22.63 -1.33
N GLN A 130 1.68 -22.07 -1.76
CA GLN A 130 0.45 -22.84 -2.04
C GLN A 130 0.38 -23.35 -3.48
N LYS A 131 1.34 -22.98 -4.34
CA LYS A 131 1.40 -23.35 -5.77
C LYS A 131 0.16 -22.91 -6.56
N ASP A 132 -0.52 -21.87 -6.08
CA ASP A 132 -1.72 -21.33 -6.73
C ASP A 132 -1.30 -20.43 -7.90
N ILE A 133 -1.17 -21.03 -9.08
CA ILE A 133 -0.85 -20.29 -10.31
C ILE A 133 -1.91 -19.22 -10.64
N SER A 134 -3.16 -19.38 -10.18
CA SER A 134 -4.21 -18.39 -10.42
C SER A 134 -4.02 -17.10 -9.62
N ALA A 135 -3.22 -17.12 -8.55
CA ALA A 135 -2.87 -15.92 -7.80
C ALA A 135 -2.17 -14.86 -8.67
N ALA A 136 -1.51 -15.26 -9.77
CA ALA A 136 -0.96 -14.30 -10.71
C ALA A 136 -2.04 -13.42 -11.36
N ASP A 137 -3.27 -13.92 -11.55
CA ASP A 137 -4.37 -13.12 -12.12
C ASP A 137 -4.82 -12.02 -11.13
N ASP A 138 -4.76 -12.32 -9.84
CA ASP A 138 -5.12 -11.42 -8.75
C ASP A 138 -4.05 -10.35 -8.48
N TYR A 139 -2.76 -10.67 -8.63
CA TYR A 139 -1.69 -9.81 -8.14
C TYR A 139 -0.68 -9.35 -9.20
N VAL A 140 -0.58 -10.00 -10.35
CA VAL A 140 0.38 -9.62 -11.41
C VAL A 140 -0.37 -8.88 -12.52
N SER A 141 0.23 -7.80 -13.03
CA SER A 141 -0.35 -7.02 -14.11
C SER A 141 -0.42 -7.81 -15.40
N GLU A 142 -1.59 -7.79 -16.04
CA GLU A 142 -1.78 -8.37 -17.37
C GLU A 142 -1.03 -7.58 -18.44
N GLU A 143 -1.08 -6.25 -18.32
CA GLU A 143 -0.62 -5.32 -19.34
C GLU A 143 0.88 -5.07 -19.28
N THR A 144 1.46 -5.12 -18.08
CA THR A 144 2.84 -4.70 -17.86
C THR A 144 3.45 -5.52 -16.74
N TYR A 145 4.12 -6.61 -17.09
CA TYR A 145 4.97 -7.38 -16.17
C TYR A 145 6.35 -7.59 -16.82
N LEU A 146 7.36 -6.93 -16.27
CA LEU A 146 8.74 -7.01 -16.73
C LEU A 146 9.57 -7.90 -15.79
N GLN A 147 10.32 -8.83 -16.37
CA GLN A 147 11.10 -9.82 -15.64
C GLN A 147 12.59 -9.61 -15.91
N HIS A 148 13.35 -9.30 -14.86
CA HIS A 148 14.79 -9.08 -14.97
C HIS A 148 15.63 -10.32 -14.66
N ASN A 149 15.05 -11.34 -14.01
CA ASN A 149 15.72 -12.64 -13.87
C ASN A 149 15.91 -13.26 -15.27
N PRO A 150 17.15 -13.54 -15.70
CA PRO A 150 17.43 -14.12 -17.02
C PRO A 150 16.78 -15.50 -17.28
N GLY A 151 16.39 -16.21 -16.22
CA GLY A 151 15.66 -17.47 -16.28
C GLY A 151 14.16 -17.32 -16.55
N GLY A 152 13.62 -16.11 -16.42
CA GLY A 152 12.21 -15.80 -16.66
C GLY A 152 11.97 -15.10 -18.00
N LYS A 153 10.70 -15.02 -18.40
CA LYS A 153 10.23 -14.24 -19.55
C LYS A 153 9.24 -13.19 -19.08
N ASP A 154 9.18 -12.08 -19.81
CA ASP A 154 8.20 -11.02 -19.58
C ASP A 154 6.75 -11.50 -19.75
N GLY A 155 5.83 -10.81 -19.08
CA GLY A 155 4.38 -11.03 -19.16
C GLY A 155 3.83 -12.05 -18.16
N ARG A 156 2.63 -11.75 -17.64
CA ARG A 156 1.94 -12.59 -16.66
C ARG A 156 1.75 -14.04 -17.11
N GLU A 157 1.34 -14.24 -18.37
CA GLU A 157 1.11 -15.59 -18.89
C GLU A 157 2.41 -16.40 -19.00
N ALA A 158 3.53 -15.76 -19.36
CA ALA A 158 4.82 -16.44 -19.39
C ALA A 158 5.28 -16.83 -17.99
N CYS A 159 5.06 -15.97 -16.98
CA CYS A 159 5.26 -16.30 -15.58
C CYS A 159 4.42 -17.51 -15.15
N LYS A 160 3.12 -17.52 -15.43
CA LYS A 160 2.21 -18.63 -15.12
C LYS A 160 2.63 -19.93 -15.79
N THR A 161 3.00 -19.91 -17.07
CA THR A 161 3.47 -21.10 -17.79
C THR A 161 4.77 -21.63 -17.20
N GLY A 162 5.75 -20.75 -16.94
CA GLY A 162 7.05 -21.13 -16.38
C GLY A 162 6.92 -21.78 -15.00
N PHE A 163 6.21 -21.13 -14.08
CA PHE A 163 6.03 -21.66 -12.72
C PHE A 163 5.13 -22.89 -12.66
N ARG A 164 4.13 -23.02 -13.54
CA ARG A 164 3.37 -24.28 -13.65
C ARG A 164 4.30 -25.46 -13.94
N TYR A 165 5.18 -25.30 -14.93
CA TYR A 165 6.16 -26.33 -15.25
C TYR A 165 7.08 -26.62 -14.06
N LEU A 166 7.64 -25.59 -13.43
CA LEU A 166 8.54 -25.77 -12.28
C LEU A 166 7.86 -26.45 -11.10
N PHE A 167 6.63 -26.06 -10.74
CA PHE A 167 5.89 -26.68 -9.62
C PHE A 167 5.51 -28.14 -9.89
N GLU A 168 5.33 -28.53 -11.15
CA GLU A 168 5.09 -29.93 -11.53
C GLU A 168 6.37 -30.79 -11.54
N HIS A 169 7.56 -30.17 -11.52
CA HIS A 169 8.85 -30.85 -11.66
C HIS A 169 9.83 -30.51 -10.52
N ASP A 170 10.56 -29.40 -10.65
CA ASP A 170 11.72 -29.10 -9.80
C ASP A 170 11.35 -28.45 -8.44
N LEU A 171 10.16 -27.86 -8.35
CA LEU A 171 9.72 -27.02 -7.23
C LEU A 171 8.44 -27.52 -6.56
N SER A 172 8.08 -28.79 -6.74
CA SER A 172 6.86 -29.38 -6.14
C SER A 172 6.86 -29.27 -4.62
N ASP A 173 8.02 -29.52 -4.00
CA ASP A 173 8.22 -29.48 -2.55
C ASP A 173 8.86 -28.16 -2.08
N ALA A 174 8.97 -27.18 -2.99
CA ALA A 174 9.66 -25.94 -2.66
C ALA A 174 8.87 -25.11 -1.64
N HIS A 175 9.57 -24.61 -0.63
CA HIS A 175 9.04 -23.72 0.39
C HIS A 175 9.91 -22.47 0.49
N TYR A 176 9.25 -21.33 0.61
CA TYR A 176 9.85 -20.02 0.65
C TYR A 176 9.53 -19.38 1.99
N ASP A 177 10.51 -19.34 2.88
CA ASP A 177 10.40 -18.83 4.24
C ASP A 177 10.81 -17.35 4.28
N ILE A 178 9.82 -16.46 4.34
CA ILE A 178 10.03 -15.00 4.36
C ILE A 178 10.64 -14.59 5.71
N ARG A 179 11.85 -14.01 5.68
CA ARG A 179 12.52 -13.50 6.89
C ARG A 179 12.34 -12.02 7.11
N HIS A 180 12.40 -11.25 6.03
CA HIS A 180 12.24 -9.81 6.09
C HIS A 180 11.46 -9.32 4.89
N VAL A 181 10.65 -8.30 5.12
CA VAL A 181 9.99 -7.53 4.08
C VAL A 181 10.32 -6.07 4.30
N VAL A 182 10.70 -5.38 3.22
CA VAL A 182 11.02 -3.96 3.23
C VAL A 182 10.26 -3.26 2.12
N THR A 183 9.77 -2.05 2.39
CA THR A 183 9.12 -1.22 1.37
C THR A 183 9.83 0.11 1.23
N GLN A 184 9.92 0.58 -0.01
CA GLN A 184 10.38 1.91 -0.34
C GLN A 184 9.63 2.41 -1.57
N ASP A 185 8.87 3.49 -1.42
CA ASP A 185 8.04 4.05 -2.48
C ASP A 185 7.09 2.99 -3.09
N ASP A 186 7.30 2.61 -4.35
CA ASP A 186 6.55 1.58 -5.06
C ASP A 186 7.25 0.22 -5.09
N LEU A 187 8.37 0.07 -4.38
CA LEU A 187 9.16 -1.16 -4.31
C LEU A 187 8.88 -1.94 -3.03
N VAL A 188 8.79 -3.26 -3.16
CA VAL A 188 8.71 -4.22 -2.05
C VAL A 188 9.81 -5.26 -2.21
N GLY A 189 10.71 -5.32 -1.24
CA GLY A 189 11.77 -6.34 -1.17
C GLY A 189 11.41 -7.46 -0.20
N ILE A 190 11.59 -8.71 -0.63
CA ILE A 190 11.46 -9.91 0.19
C ILE A 190 12.82 -10.57 0.31
N HIS A 191 13.30 -10.71 1.54
CA HIS A 191 14.45 -11.56 1.86
C HIS A 191 13.92 -12.88 2.42
N SER A 192 14.17 -13.99 1.73
CA SER A 192 13.63 -15.30 2.06
C SER A 192 14.68 -16.42 2.01
N LEU A 193 14.43 -17.48 2.76
CA LEU A 193 15.12 -18.76 2.63
C LEU A 193 14.27 -19.68 1.77
N VAL A 194 14.75 -20.00 0.58
CA VAL A 194 14.09 -20.91 -0.35
C VAL A 194 14.71 -22.29 -0.21
N LYS A 195 13.88 -23.31 0.01
CA LYS A 195 14.29 -24.72 0.02
C LYS A 195 13.46 -25.49 -0.98
N VAL A 196 14.09 -26.25 -1.87
CA VAL A 196 13.35 -27.07 -2.86
C VAL A 196 12.97 -28.46 -2.33
N SER A 197 13.52 -28.86 -1.18
CA SER A 197 13.14 -30.07 -0.45
C SER A 197 13.49 -29.95 1.03
N THR A 198 13.07 -30.91 1.85
CA THR A 198 13.36 -30.92 3.30
C THR A 198 14.83 -31.15 3.64
N THR A 199 15.60 -31.75 2.73
CA THR A 199 17.04 -32.00 2.89
C THR A 199 17.92 -30.92 2.26
N ASP A 200 17.31 -29.99 1.52
CA ASP A 200 18.00 -28.86 0.93
C ASP A 200 18.49 -27.89 2.03
N VAL A 201 19.76 -27.47 1.92
CA VAL A 201 20.35 -26.45 2.79
C VAL A 201 19.71 -25.08 2.50
N GLY A 202 19.28 -24.87 1.25
CA GLY A 202 18.51 -23.73 0.82
C GLY A 202 19.33 -22.66 0.11
N THR A 203 18.60 -21.67 -0.39
CA THR A 203 19.09 -20.51 -1.11
C THR A 203 18.55 -19.25 -0.44
N ALA A 204 19.42 -18.31 -0.13
CA ALA A 204 19.02 -16.95 0.23
C ALA A 204 18.54 -16.26 -1.03
N ALA A 205 17.26 -15.87 -1.07
CA ALA A 205 16.69 -15.09 -2.15
C ALA A 205 16.42 -13.66 -1.65
N PHE A 206 16.77 -12.69 -2.48
CA PHE A 206 16.27 -11.33 -2.35
C PHE A 206 15.47 -10.99 -3.60
N ASP A 207 14.16 -11.05 -3.49
CA ASP A 207 13.22 -10.67 -4.55
C ASP A 207 12.84 -9.21 -4.36
N LEU A 208 12.89 -8.42 -5.42
CA LEU A 208 12.45 -7.02 -5.43
C LEU A 208 11.30 -6.89 -6.45
N PHE A 209 10.17 -6.40 -5.98
CA PHE A 209 8.98 -6.20 -6.79
C PHE A 209 8.66 -4.71 -6.89
N ARG A 210 8.25 -4.25 -8.07
CA ARG A 210 7.57 -2.97 -8.23
C ARG A 210 6.06 -3.19 -8.27
N VAL A 211 5.32 -2.41 -7.47
CA VAL A 211 3.86 -2.47 -7.40
C VAL A 211 3.25 -1.16 -7.87
N LYS A 212 2.39 -1.25 -8.86
CA LYS A 212 1.66 -0.11 -9.42
C LYS A 212 0.19 -0.49 -9.58
N ASP A 213 -0.71 0.41 -9.19
CA ASP A 213 -2.16 0.25 -9.31
C ASP A 213 -2.65 -1.11 -8.75
N ASN A 214 -2.13 -1.49 -7.57
CA ASN A 214 -2.38 -2.77 -6.90
C ASN A 214 -2.06 -4.03 -7.74
N LYS A 215 -1.05 -3.93 -8.60
CA LYS A 215 -0.48 -5.06 -9.34
C LYS A 215 1.05 -5.01 -9.31
N ILE A 216 1.67 -6.19 -9.25
CA ILE A 216 3.09 -6.37 -9.50
C ILE A 216 3.33 -6.15 -10.99
N VAL A 217 4.19 -5.18 -11.31
CA VAL A 217 4.50 -4.77 -12.69
C VAL A 217 5.93 -5.04 -13.12
N GLU A 218 6.81 -5.33 -12.17
CA GLU A 218 8.23 -5.54 -12.43
C GLU A 218 8.85 -6.39 -11.32
N HIS A 219 9.82 -7.23 -11.67
CA HIS A 219 10.49 -8.14 -10.75
C HIS A 219 11.98 -8.27 -11.05
N TRP A 220 12.80 -8.22 -10.00
CA TRP A 220 14.22 -8.59 -9.98
C TRP A 220 14.46 -9.58 -8.86
N ASP A 221 15.47 -10.43 -9.02
CA ASP A 221 15.95 -11.25 -7.92
C ASP A 221 17.47 -11.39 -7.92
N VAL A 222 17.98 -11.79 -6.75
CA VAL A 222 19.32 -12.36 -6.59
C VAL A 222 19.19 -13.59 -5.73
N LEU A 223 19.79 -14.68 -6.19
CA LEU A 223 19.79 -15.97 -5.53
C LEU A 223 21.23 -16.31 -5.11
N GLN A 224 21.43 -16.57 -3.82
CA GLN A 224 22.71 -17.00 -3.27
C GLN A 224 22.53 -18.32 -2.51
N PRO A 225 23.11 -19.44 -3.00
CA PRO A 225 23.10 -20.69 -2.25
C PRO A 225 23.72 -20.49 -0.86
N ILE A 226 23.08 -21.07 0.17
CA ILE A 226 23.61 -20.98 1.53
C ILE A 226 24.98 -21.67 1.58
N PRO A 227 26.05 -20.98 2.00
CA PRO A 227 27.38 -21.58 2.05
C PRO A 227 27.44 -22.79 2.98
N HIS A 228 28.12 -23.85 2.56
CA HIS A 228 28.44 -24.97 3.44
C HIS A 228 29.47 -24.60 4.52
N ASP A 229 30.32 -23.61 4.22
CA ASP A 229 31.31 -23.08 5.15
C ASP A 229 30.66 -22.09 6.13
N LYS A 230 30.80 -22.36 7.43
CA LYS A 230 30.30 -21.53 8.52
C LYS A 230 31.37 -20.56 9.03
N SER A 231 32.15 -19.97 8.13
CA SER A 231 33.20 -19.00 8.49
C SER A 231 32.63 -17.74 9.16
N ASN A 232 31.39 -17.37 8.85
CA ASN A 232 30.62 -16.39 9.62
C ASN A 232 29.67 -17.12 10.61
N PRO A 233 29.70 -16.82 11.92
CA PRO A 233 28.80 -17.44 12.90
C PRO A 233 27.35 -16.93 12.83
N ARG A 234 27.06 -15.90 12.02
CA ARG A 234 25.71 -15.38 11.79
C ARG A 234 25.08 -16.09 10.58
N GLU A 235 23.81 -16.47 10.70
CA GLU A 235 23.06 -17.00 9.57
C GLU A 235 22.86 -15.92 8.50
N MET A 236 22.88 -16.34 7.24
CA MET A 236 22.71 -15.44 6.09
C MET A 236 21.27 -14.96 5.95
N VAL A 237 20.33 -15.80 6.37
CA VAL A 237 18.89 -15.63 6.28
C VAL A 237 18.30 -15.96 7.63
#